data_AF-A0A6L6Q8Q6-F1
#
_entry.id   AF-A0A6L6Q8Q6-F1
#
_cell.length_a   1.000
_cell.length_b   1.000
_cell.length_c   1.000
_cell.angle_alpha   90.00
_cell.angle_beta   90.00
_cell.angle_gamma   90.00
#
_symmetry.space_group_name_H-M   'P 1'
#
loop_
_entity.id
_entity.type
_entity.pdbx_description
1 polymer ?
#
loop_
_entity_poly.entity_id
_entity_poly.type
_entity_poly.pdbx_seq_one_letter_code
_entity_poly.pdbx_strand_id
1 'polypeptide(L)'
;MYRFAAGFVLLTTLSACGGGSGGGDQGIPTQVAGALQKYEGVWIRPCAAHNRDTMTLAASNGGATLAFTIKTEYFANVDCTGAVVATGTYKQPSIVMQYTSTVKDANVKLRNGEVVTQGVDQGTTAASSEAMTFTGSGVTSSVVGGKTVWHITFSQGSTDVYPSLNTGVGKTALALRNGELLVLEATGTAGNTFDESSRLTH
;
A
#
# COMPACT_ATOMS: atom_id res chain seq x y z
N MET A 1 -25.27 12.38 -2.32
CA MET A 1 -23.84 12.65 -2.59
C MET A 1 -23.03 11.77 -1.66
N TYR A 2 -22.60 10.60 -2.13
CA TYR A 2 -21.77 9.69 -1.34
C TYR A 2 -20.32 10.16 -1.44
N ARG A 3 -19.76 10.62 -0.32
CA ARG A 3 -18.32 10.89 -0.19
C ARG A 3 -17.63 9.55 0.06
N PHE A 4 -17.18 8.89 -1.01
CA PHE A 4 -16.29 7.75 -0.85
C PHE A 4 -14.88 8.27 -0.64
N ALA A 5 -14.29 7.95 0.51
CA ALA A 5 -12.85 8.09 0.72
C ALA A 5 -12.15 7.01 -0.14
N ALA A 6 -12.08 7.24 -1.45
CA ALA A 6 -11.30 6.41 -2.37
C ALA A 6 -9.83 6.86 -2.32
N GLY A 7 -9.20 6.63 -1.17
CA GLY A 7 -7.81 6.97 -0.93
C GLY A 7 -7.22 5.96 0.03
N PHE A 8 -6.08 5.39 -0.36
CA PHE A 8 -5.25 4.52 0.48
C PHE A 8 -4.85 5.28 1.76
N VAL A 9 -5.62 5.13 2.84
CA VAL A 9 -5.23 5.65 4.16
C VAL A 9 -4.29 4.63 4.78
N LEU A 10 -3.00 4.72 4.45
CA LEU A 10 -1.96 4.12 5.29
C LEU A 10 -1.74 5.09 6.45
N LEU A 11 -2.28 4.77 7.63
CA LEU A 11 -2.02 5.51 8.87
C LEU A 11 -0.64 5.10 9.40
N THR A 12 0.40 5.82 8.98
CA THR A 12 1.75 5.63 9.51
C THR A 12 1.87 6.37 10.85
N THR A 13 2.04 5.64 11.95
CA THR A 13 2.32 6.25 13.26
C THR A 13 3.78 6.71 13.31
N LEU A 14 4.04 8.01 13.18
CA LEU A 14 5.37 8.60 13.29
C LEU A 14 5.79 8.66 14.77
N SER A 15 6.73 7.79 15.17
CA SER A 15 7.48 7.97 16.41
C SER A 15 8.87 8.52 16.08
N ALA A 16 9.13 9.78 16.41
CA ALA A 16 10.45 10.38 16.33
C ALA A 16 11.31 9.86 17.49
N CYS A 17 12.40 9.15 17.18
CA CYS A 17 13.46 8.89 18.14
C CYS A 17 14.78 9.37 17.53
N GLY A 18 15.24 10.53 18.00
CA GLY A 18 16.58 11.03 17.69
C GLY A 18 17.64 10.34 18.54
N GLY A 19 18.86 10.25 18.01
CA GLY A 19 20.06 9.98 18.83
C GLY A 19 21.13 9.12 18.17
N GLY A 20 22.04 9.78 17.44
CA GLY A 20 23.50 9.60 17.38
C GLY A 20 24.15 8.21 17.18
N SER A 21 25.10 8.13 16.24
CA SER A 21 26.18 7.15 16.32
C SER A 21 27.49 7.66 15.69
N GLY A 22 28.57 7.56 16.48
CA GLY A 22 29.96 7.73 16.07
C GLY A 22 30.45 6.59 15.16
N GLY A 23 31.58 6.85 14.50
CA GLY A 23 32.12 6.03 13.43
C GLY A 23 32.85 4.75 13.85
N GLY A 24 33.05 3.89 12.85
CA GLY A 24 33.92 2.71 12.89
C GLY A 24 33.70 1.79 11.68
N ASP A 25 34.77 1.63 10.89
CA ASP A 25 35.09 0.60 9.88
C ASP A 25 34.00 0.03 8.94
N GLN A 26 34.15 0.38 7.65
CA GLN A 26 33.42 -0.22 6.52
C GLN A 26 34.14 -1.51 6.04
N GLY A 27 33.94 -2.60 6.77
CA GLY A 27 33.97 -3.92 6.13
C GLY A 27 32.79 -4.01 5.15
N ILE A 28 33.01 -4.52 3.93
CA ILE A 28 31.94 -4.73 2.95
C ILE A 28 30.82 -5.53 3.66
N PRO A 29 29.62 -4.98 3.86
CA PRO A 29 28.57 -5.68 4.59
C PRO A 29 28.25 -6.95 3.84
N THR A 30 28.33 -8.11 4.51
CA THR A 30 27.72 -9.33 4.01
C THR A 30 26.23 -9.02 3.84
N GLN A 31 25.79 -8.85 2.60
CA GLN A 31 24.42 -8.48 2.28
C GLN A 31 23.51 -9.56 2.83
N VAL A 32 22.81 -9.27 3.93
CA VAL A 32 21.75 -10.13 4.45
C VAL A 32 20.70 -10.18 3.34
N ALA A 33 20.51 -11.35 2.72
CA ALA A 33 19.38 -11.56 1.83
C ALA A 33 18.11 -11.22 2.62
N GLY A 34 17.37 -10.21 2.18
CA GLY A 34 16.19 -9.75 2.89
C GLY A 34 14.99 -10.65 2.61
N ALA A 35 14.09 -10.74 3.59
CA ALA A 35 12.94 -11.64 3.51
C ALA A 35 11.86 -11.20 2.52
N LEU A 36 12.01 -10.04 1.86
CA LEU A 36 10.93 -9.43 1.08
C LEU A 36 10.79 -10.00 -0.34
N GLN A 37 11.78 -10.76 -0.84
CA GLN A 37 11.73 -11.29 -2.20
C GLN A 37 10.51 -12.19 -2.46
N LYS A 38 10.01 -12.88 -1.43
CA LYS A 38 8.82 -13.73 -1.56
C LYS A 38 7.54 -12.95 -1.92
N TYR A 39 7.50 -11.63 -1.71
CA TYR A 39 6.33 -10.79 -2.02
C TYR A 39 6.30 -10.28 -3.46
N GLU A 40 7.34 -10.54 -4.26
CA GLU A 40 7.38 -10.14 -5.67
C GLU A 40 6.17 -10.68 -6.44
N GLY A 41 5.53 -9.82 -7.22
CA GLY A 41 4.36 -10.20 -8.00
C GLY A 41 3.39 -9.07 -8.25
N VAL A 42 2.26 -9.41 -8.86
CA VAL A 42 1.13 -8.51 -9.09
C VAL A 42 0.02 -8.93 -8.15
N TRP A 43 -0.43 -7.99 -7.34
CA TRP A 43 -1.41 -8.20 -6.28
C TRP A 43 -2.62 -7.32 -6.51
N ILE A 44 -3.80 -7.91 -6.49
CA ILE A 44 -5.05 -7.28 -6.85
C ILE A 44 -5.91 -7.22 -5.60
N ARG A 45 -6.39 -6.03 -5.26
CA ARG A 45 -7.37 -5.84 -4.20
C ARG A 45 -8.75 -6.31 -4.72
N PRO A 46 -9.60 -6.90 -3.86
CA PRO A 46 -11.00 -7.11 -4.20
C PRO A 46 -11.65 -5.82 -4.71
N CYS A 47 -12.60 -5.97 -5.63
CA CYS A 47 -13.35 -4.84 -6.15
C CYS A 47 -14.07 -4.09 -5.01
N ALA A 48 -13.98 -2.76 -5.03
CA ALA A 48 -14.71 -1.89 -4.12
C ALA A 48 -15.55 -0.92 -4.97
N ALA A 49 -16.84 -1.23 -5.13
CA ALA A 49 -17.72 -0.49 -6.03
C ALA A 49 -17.13 -0.39 -7.45
N HIS A 50 -16.93 0.81 -7.98
CA HIS A 50 -16.42 0.96 -9.33
C HIS A 50 -14.92 0.73 -9.49
N ASN A 51 -14.14 0.58 -8.41
CA ASN A 51 -12.69 0.61 -8.52
C ASN A 51 -11.97 -0.64 -7.98
N ARG A 52 -10.83 -0.91 -8.61
CA ARG A 52 -9.91 -1.98 -8.25
C ARG A 52 -8.49 -1.46 -8.22
N ASP A 53 -7.77 -1.79 -7.16
CA ASP A 53 -6.35 -1.48 -7.04
C ASP A 53 -5.51 -2.67 -7.47
N THR A 54 -4.51 -2.40 -8.29
CA THR A 54 -3.43 -3.31 -8.64
C THR A 54 -2.14 -2.79 -8.03
N MET A 55 -1.44 -3.66 -7.31
CA MET A 55 -0.16 -3.40 -6.67
C MET A 55 0.89 -4.33 -7.26
N THR A 56 1.88 -3.79 -7.94
CA THR A 56 3.05 -4.55 -8.37
C THR A 56 4.17 -4.37 -7.35
N LEU A 57 4.69 -5.49 -6.84
CA LEU A 57 5.77 -5.52 -5.87
C LEU A 57 7.03 -6.05 -6.56
N ALA A 58 8.13 -5.29 -6.48
CA ALA A 58 9.43 -5.66 -7.04
C ALA A 58 10.49 -5.55 -5.95
N ALA A 59 11.20 -6.64 -5.67
CA ALA A 59 12.25 -6.67 -4.69
C ALA A 59 13.57 -6.24 -5.34
N SER A 60 14.44 -5.67 -4.51
CA SER A 60 15.79 -5.31 -4.90
C SER A 60 16.71 -5.49 -3.70
N ASN A 61 18.00 -5.25 -3.91
CA ASN A 61 19.01 -5.38 -2.85
C ASN A 61 18.96 -6.78 -2.18
N GLY A 62 18.84 -7.84 -2.99
CA GLY A 62 18.79 -9.22 -2.50
C GLY A 62 17.59 -9.51 -1.60
N GLY A 63 16.46 -8.83 -1.80
CA GLY A 63 15.25 -8.98 -1.00
C GLY A 63 15.15 -8.07 0.23
N ALA A 64 16.12 -7.16 0.44
CA ALA A 64 16.09 -6.20 1.55
C ALA A 64 15.24 -4.97 1.27
N THR A 65 14.97 -4.67 0.01
CA THR A 65 14.12 -3.55 -0.42
C THR A 65 12.94 -4.08 -1.22
N LEU A 66 11.75 -3.51 -1.03
CA LEU A 66 10.56 -3.80 -1.83
C LEU A 66 9.93 -2.50 -2.34
N ALA A 67 9.81 -2.37 -3.65
CA ALA A 67 9.17 -1.24 -4.31
C ALA A 67 7.72 -1.57 -4.64
N PHE A 68 6.82 -0.64 -4.31
CA PHE A 68 5.38 -0.78 -4.52
C PHE A 68 4.97 0.13 -5.67
N THR A 69 4.35 -0.45 -6.68
CA THR A 69 3.72 0.29 -7.78
C THR A 69 2.22 0.12 -7.71
N ILE A 70 1.50 1.21 -7.44
CA ILE A 70 0.05 1.18 -7.27
C ILE A 70 -0.63 1.83 -8.48
N LYS A 71 -1.62 1.13 -9.03
CA LYS A 71 -2.54 1.59 -10.07
C LYS A 71 -3.97 1.36 -9.58
N THR A 72 -4.83 2.35 -9.76
CA THR A 72 -6.27 2.20 -9.50
C THR A 72 -7.02 2.30 -10.82
N GLU A 73 -7.88 1.33 -11.11
CA GLU A 73 -8.74 1.36 -12.29
C GLU A 73 -10.19 1.50 -11.86
N TYR A 74 -10.92 2.38 -12.55
CA TYR A 74 -12.35 2.58 -12.38
C TYR A 74 -13.07 2.01 -13.60
N PHE A 75 -14.03 1.16 -13.35
CA PHE A 75 -14.79 0.42 -14.35
C PHE A 75 -16.19 1.01 -14.50
N ALA A 76 -16.79 0.78 -15.66
CA ALA A 76 -18.16 1.21 -15.95
C ALA A 76 -19.18 0.68 -14.92
N ASN A 77 -18.97 -0.52 -14.38
CA ASN A 77 -19.90 -1.19 -13.45
C ASN A 77 -19.35 -1.31 -12.01
N VAL A 78 -20.27 -1.45 -11.04
CA VAL A 78 -20.01 -1.48 -9.56
C VAL A 78 -19.34 -2.78 -9.07
N ASP A 79 -19.15 -3.76 -9.94
CA ASP A 79 -18.46 -5.03 -9.67
C ASP A 79 -17.08 -5.07 -10.36
N CYS A 80 -16.60 -3.92 -10.80
CA CYS A 80 -15.37 -3.76 -11.57
C CYS A 80 -15.38 -4.57 -12.87
N THR A 81 -16.54 -4.64 -13.53
CA THR A 81 -16.70 -5.23 -14.87
C THR A 81 -16.95 -4.15 -15.92
N GLY A 82 -16.88 -4.54 -17.20
CA GLY A 82 -17.02 -3.63 -18.33
C GLY A 82 -15.72 -2.87 -18.62
N ALA A 83 -15.85 -1.79 -19.40
CA ALA A 83 -14.70 -0.99 -19.81
C ALA A 83 -14.11 -0.19 -18.62
N VAL A 84 -12.79 -0.02 -18.61
CA VAL A 84 -12.12 0.94 -17.73
C VAL A 84 -12.41 2.35 -18.25
N VAL A 85 -13.03 3.17 -17.41
CA VAL A 85 -13.40 4.56 -17.72
C VAL A 85 -12.41 5.57 -17.15
N ALA A 86 -11.65 5.18 -16.13
CA ALA A 86 -10.55 5.97 -15.60
C ALA A 86 -9.43 5.07 -15.04
N THR A 87 -8.20 5.50 -15.24
CA THR A 87 -6.99 4.91 -14.65
C THR A 87 -6.27 5.98 -13.87
N GLY A 88 -6.13 5.73 -12.56
CA GLY A 88 -5.36 6.55 -11.66
C GLY A 88 -3.98 5.96 -11.42
N THR A 89 -2.95 6.81 -11.50
CA THR A 89 -1.55 6.43 -11.31
C THR A 89 -0.84 7.38 -10.36
N TYR A 90 0.00 6.81 -9.51
CA TYR A 90 0.98 7.57 -8.73
C TYR A 90 2.32 7.65 -9.47
N LYS A 91 3.21 8.54 -9.02
CA LYS A 91 4.62 8.44 -9.38
C LYS A 91 5.16 7.11 -8.88
N GLN A 92 5.95 6.46 -9.72
CA GLN A 92 6.49 5.14 -9.44
C GLN A 92 7.98 5.19 -9.07
N PRO A 93 8.42 4.41 -8.07
CA PRO A 93 7.58 3.63 -7.15
C PRO A 93 6.77 4.52 -6.21
N SER A 94 5.54 4.10 -5.90
CA SER A 94 4.63 4.83 -5.02
C SER A 94 5.10 4.78 -3.57
N ILE A 95 5.63 3.63 -3.15
CA ILE A 95 6.16 3.37 -1.81
C ILE A 95 7.43 2.51 -1.95
N VAL A 96 8.43 2.77 -1.11
CA VAL A 96 9.59 1.88 -0.95
C VAL A 96 9.64 1.39 0.49
N MET A 97 9.70 0.08 0.68
CA MET A 97 9.87 -0.57 1.98
C MET A 97 11.31 -1.06 2.12
N GLN A 98 11.92 -0.76 3.27
CA GLN A 98 13.21 -1.28 3.70
C GLN A 98 12.97 -2.31 4.80
N TYR A 99 13.42 -3.54 4.59
CA TYR A 99 13.30 -4.63 5.55
C TYR A 99 13.99 -4.27 6.88
N THR A 100 13.34 -4.60 7.99
CA THR A 100 13.88 -4.35 9.34
C THR A 100 14.00 -5.65 10.14
N SER A 101 12.98 -6.51 10.11
CA SER A 101 12.96 -7.75 10.88
C SER A 101 11.85 -8.67 10.39
N THR A 102 11.93 -9.95 10.79
CA THR A 102 10.81 -10.89 10.75
C THR A 102 10.38 -11.20 12.17
N VAL A 103 9.11 -10.96 12.49
CA VAL A 103 8.49 -11.47 13.71
C VAL A 103 8.03 -12.89 13.43
N LYS A 104 8.66 -13.85 14.10
CA LYS A 104 8.22 -15.25 14.08
C LYS A 104 7.01 -15.40 14.97
N ASP A 105 6.08 -16.26 14.56
CA ASP A 105 4.90 -16.66 15.35
C ASP A 105 4.05 -15.47 15.84
N ALA A 106 3.88 -14.45 14.99
CA ALA A 106 3.08 -13.28 15.29
C ALA A 106 1.59 -13.62 15.36
N ASN A 107 0.86 -12.97 16.26
CA ASN A 107 -0.60 -13.04 16.34
C ASN A 107 -1.20 -12.07 15.33
N VAL A 108 -1.78 -12.58 14.25
CA VAL A 108 -2.44 -11.78 13.21
C VAL A 108 -3.94 -11.93 13.34
N LYS A 109 -4.62 -10.84 13.69
CA LYS A 109 -6.08 -10.75 13.68
C LYS A 109 -6.56 -10.40 12.26
N LEU A 110 -7.22 -11.35 11.63
CA LEU A 110 -7.83 -11.17 10.33
C LEU A 110 -9.10 -10.30 10.41
N ARG A 111 -9.53 -9.77 9.27
CA ARG A 111 -10.76 -8.95 9.19
C ARG A 111 -12.03 -9.69 9.61
N ASN A 112 -12.08 -11.01 9.50
CA ASN A 112 -13.19 -11.83 10.00
C ASN A 112 -13.17 -12.03 11.53
N GLY A 113 -12.18 -11.48 12.23
CA GLY A 113 -12.00 -11.59 13.68
C GLY A 113 -11.19 -12.81 14.14
N GLU A 114 -10.87 -13.74 13.24
CA GLU A 114 -10.00 -14.89 13.51
C GLU A 114 -8.58 -14.42 13.85
N VAL A 115 -7.96 -15.04 14.85
CA VAL A 115 -6.56 -14.80 15.19
C VAL A 115 -5.74 -16.02 14.78
N VAL A 116 -4.65 -15.78 14.05
CA VAL A 116 -3.74 -16.83 13.61
C VAL A 116 -2.30 -16.53 13.97
N THR A 117 -1.49 -17.58 13.96
CA THR A 117 -0.03 -17.50 14.09
C THR A 117 0.61 -17.44 12.71
N GLN A 118 1.48 -16.45 12.47
CA GLN A 118 2.12 -16.25 11.17
C GLN A 118 3.51 -15.63 11.29
N GLY A 119 4.38 -15.91 10.30
CA GLY A 119 5.60 -15.14 10.11
C GLY A 119 5.28 -13.79 9.46
N VAL A 120 5.71 -12.70 10.08
CA VAL A 120 5.43 -11.33 9.61
C VAL A 120 6.73 -10.59 9.35
N ASP A 121 6.93 -10.11 8.13
CA ASP A 121 8.08 -9.26 7.80
C ASP A 121 7.72 -7.80 7.97
N GLN A 122 8.56 -7.08 8.70
CA GLN A 122 8.38 -5.67 9.00
C GLN A 122 9.42 -4.83 8.29
N GLY A 123 9.04 -3.60 7.96
CA GLY A 123 9.94 -2.65 7.32
C GLY A 123 9.52 -1.21 7.53
N THR A 124 10.48 -0.34 7.32
CA THR A 124 10.25 1.11 7.24
C THR A 124 9.81 1.43 5.82
N THR A 125 8.70 2.14 5.66
CA THR A 125 8.18 2.56 4.36
C THR A 125 8.37 4.05 4.14
N ALA A 126 8.67 4.45 2.91
CA ALA A 126 8.68 5.84 2.48
C ALA A 126 7.74 5.99 1.28
N ALA A 127 6.70 6.80 1.42
CA ALA A 127 5.75 7.10 0.36
C ALA A 127 6.18 8.35 -0.42
N SER A 128 6.09 8.31 -1.75
CA SER A 128 6.40 9.46 -2.59
C SER A 128 5.33 10.54 -2.48
N SER A 129 5.74 11.81 -2.57
CA SER A 129 4.89 12.97 -2.27
C SER A 129 4.10 13.52 -3.45
N GLU A 130 3.98 12.78 -4.54
CA GLU A 130 3.32 13.30 -5.74
C GLU A 130 1.84 12.92 -5.81
N ALA A 131 1.03 13.87 -6.26
CA ALA A 131 -0.41 13.70 -6.40
C ALA A 131 -0.71 12.63 -7.47
N MET A 132 -1.73 11.81 -7.20
CA MET A 132 -2.26 10.88 -8.18
C MET A 132 -2.85 11.63 -9.38
N THR A 133 -2.53 11.15 -10.57
CA THR A 133 -3.11 11.63 -11.83
C THR A 133 -4.12 10.62 -12.34
N PHE A 134 -5.16 11.11 -13.02
CA PHE A 134 -6.18 10.27 -13.65
C PHE A 134 -6.26 10.53 -15.15
N THR A 135 -6.43 9.46 -15.92
CA THR A 135 -6.67 9.51 -17.37
C THR A 135 -7.80 8.56 -17.75
N GLY A 136 -8.53 8.84 -18.84
CA GLY A 136 -9.62 7.99 -19.31
C GLY A 136 -10.81 8.77 -19.83
N SER A 137 -11.74 8.08 -20.49
CA SER A 137 -12.92 8.69 -21.12
C SER A 137 -13.92 9.28 -20.11
N GLY A 138 -13.94 8.75 -18.89
CA GLY A 138 -14.80 9.23 -17.81
C GLY A 138 -14.17 10.33 -16.95
N VAL A 139 -12.94 10.79 -17.26
CA VAL A 139 -12.18 11.69 -16.40
C VAL A 139 -12.35 13.14 -16.81
N THR A 140 -12.79 13.97 -15.86
CA THR A 140 -12.58 15.42 -15.91
C THR A 140 -11.95 15.89 -14.60
N SER A 141 -11.49 17.13 -14.53
CA SER A 141 -10.97 17.71 -13.29
C SER A 141 -11.41 19.15 -13.11
N SER A 142 -11.48 19.57 -11.86
CA SER A 142 -11.70 20.95 -11.46
C SER A 142 -10.78 21.32 -10.30
N VAL A 143 -10.63 22.62 -10.02
CA VAL A 143 -9.90 23.11 -8.85
C VAL A 143 -10.91 23.58 -7.81
N VAL A 144 -10.93 22.92 -6.65
CA VAL A 144 -11.79 23.27 -5.52
C VAL A 144 -10.92 23.55 -4.31
N GLY A 145 -10.97 24.79 -3.79
CA GLY A 145 -10.16 25.20 -2.63
C GLY A 145 -8.64 25.09 -2.88
N GLY A 146 -8.18 25.37 -4.10
CA GLY A 146 -6.77 25.29 -4.49
C GLY A 146 -6.24 23.86 -4.69
N LYS A 147 -7.10 22.84 -4.64
CA LYS A 147 -6.75 21.44 -4.87
C LYS A 147 -7.44 20.90 -6.11
N THR A 148 -6.72 20.08 -6.88
CA THR A 148 -7.32 19.33 -7.98
C THR A 148 -8.29 18.28 -7.44
N VAL A 149 -9.52 18.32 -7.92
CA VAL A 149 -10.54 17.29 -7.73
C VAL A 149 -10.73 16.58 -9.06
N TRP A 150 -10.63 15.26 -9.06
CA TRP A 150 -10.90 14.46 -10.23
C TRP A 150 -12.35 13.99 -10.21
N HIS A 151 -13.09 14.20 -11.29
CA HIS A 151 -14.45 13.72 -11.44
C HIS A 151 -14.43 12.51 -12.37
N ILE A 152 -14.89 11.37 -11.86
CA ILE A 152 -14.97 10.13 -12.63
C ILE A 152 -16.45 9.87 -12.91
N THR A 153 -16.80 9.88 -14.19
CA THR A 153 -18.16 9.71 -14.68
C THR A 153 -18.38 8.28 -15.17
N PHE A 154 -19.51 7.72 -14.76
CA PHE A 154 -20.06 6.44 -15.17
C PHE A 154 -21.41 6.68 -15.84
N SER A 155 -21.97 5.67 -16.52
CA SER A 155 -23.34 5.74 -17.07
C SER A 155 -24.40 6.01 -16.00
N GLN A 156 -24.20 5.48 -14.79
CA GLN A 156 -25.13 5.60 -13.66
C GLN A 156 -24.86 6.77 -12.69
N GLY A 157 -23.86 7.61 -12.95
CA GLY A 157 -23.54 8.74 -12.07
C GLY A 157 -22.07 9.13 -12.10
N SER A 158 -21.60 9.86 -11.09
CA SER A 158 -20.21 10.26 -10.97
C SER A 158 -19.71 10.19 -9.53
N THR A 159 -18.38 10.14 -9.37
CA THR A 159 -17.71 10.27 -8.08
C THR A 159 -16.59 11.30 -8.17
N ASP A 160 -16.39 12.01 -7.06
CA ASP A 160 -15.26 12.92 -6.89
C ASP A 160 -14.13 12.17 -6.16
N VAL A 161 -12.92 12.28 -6.69
CA VAL A 161 -11.71 11.70 -6.12
C VAL A 161 -10.76 12.82 -5.73
N TYR A 162 -10.37 12.81 -4.46
CA TYR A 162 -9.39 13.71 -3.90
C TYR A 162 -8.08 12.93 -3.76
N PRO A 163 -7.07 13.21 -4.61
CA PRO A 163 -5.82 12.47 -4.56
C PRO A 163 -5.06 12.85 -3.29
N SER A 164 -4.98 11.93 -2.34
CA SER A 164 -4.08 12.05 -1.20
C SER A 164 -3.39 10.71 -0.95
N LEU A 165 -2.08 10.67 -1.17
CA LEU A 165 -1.22 9.77 -0.40
C LEU A 165 -0.74 10.53 0.82
N ASN A 166 -0.78 9.88 1.97
CA ASN A 166 -0.01 10.36 3.12
C ASN A 166 1.46 10.27 2.72
N THR A 167 2.13 11.42 2.70
CA THR A 167 3.56 11.50 2.42
C THR A 167 4.33 11.29 3.72
N GLY A 168 5.52 10.70 3.62
CA GLY A 168 6.41 10.54 4.76
C GLY A 168 6.87 9.12 4.99
N VAL A 169 7.41 8.91 6.18
CA VAL A 169 8.03 7.66 6.61
C VAL A 169 7.12 6.96 7.62
N GLY A 170 6.95 5.66 7.44
CA GLY A 170 6.12 4.83 8.30
C GLY A 170 6.71 3.47 8.53
N LYS A 171 5.90 2.63 9.18
CA LYS A 171 6.16 1.20 9.33
C LYS A 171 5.07 0.44 8.62
N THR A 172 5.44 -0.65 7.99
CA THR A 172 4.51 -1.57 7.33
C THR A 172 4.95 -2.99 7.65
N ALA A 173 3.96 -3.88 7.74
CA ALA A 173 4.17 -5.29 7.95
C ALA A 173 3.46 -6.08 6.86
N LEU A 174 4.10 -7.13 6.36
CA LEU A 174 3.59 -8.00 5.31
C LEU A 174 3.63 -9.46 5.76
N ALA A 175 2.68 -10.25 5.26
CA ALA A 175 2.71 -11.71 5.37
C ALA A 175 2.05 -12.35 4.15
N LEU A 176 2.51 -13.55 3.78
CA LEU A 176 1.85 -14.38 2.77
C LEU A 176 1.07 -15.49 3.46
N ARG A 177 -0.23 -15.60 3.19
CA ARG A 177 -1.06 -16.67 3.73
C ARG A 177 -1.91 -17.25 2.61
N ASN A 178 -1.82 -18.56 2.38
CA ASN A 178 -2.63 -19.27 1.38
C ASN A 178 -2.56 -18.65 -0.03
N GLY A 179 -1.40 -18.11 -0.41
CA GLY A 179 -1.23 -17.41 -1.70
C GLY A 179 -1.80 -15.98 -1.72
N GLU A 180 -2.33 -15.48 -0.62
CA GLU A 180 -2.78 -14.09 -0.46
C GLU A 180 -1.69 -13.24 0.21
N LEU A 181 -1.58 -11.99 -0.24
CA LEU A 181 -0.78 -10.96 0.42
C LEU A 181 -1.61 -10.26 1.48
N LEU A 182 -1.13 -10.32 2.72
CA LEU A 182 -1.67 -9.54 3.83
C LEU A 182 -0.81 -8.30 4.06
N VAL A 183 -1.46 -7.14 4.05
CA VAL A 183 -0.89 -5.89 4.56
C VAL A 183 -1.39 -5.74 5.99
N LEU A 184 -0.47 -5.54 6.91
CA LEU A 184 -0.70 -5.63 8.34
C LEU A 184 -0.30 -4.33 9.04
N GLU A 185 -1.03 -4.00 10.11
CA GLU A 185 -0.71 -2.92 11.03
C GLU A 185 -0.34 -3.52 12.38
N ALA A 186 0.78 -3.09 12.95
CA ALA A 186 1.17 -3.53 14.28
C ALA A 186 0.19 -2.98 15.33
N THR A 187 -0.31 -3.85 16.19
CA THR A 187 -1.21 -3.49 17.29
C THR A 187 -0.55 -3.80 18.64
N GLY A 188 -0.80 -2.92 19.62
CA GLY A 188 -0.20 -3.02 20.95
C GLY A 188 1.27 -2.60 21.02
N THR A 189 1.88 -2.82 22.18
CA THR A 189 3.24 -2.36 22.52
C THR A 189 4.31 -3.45 22.43
N ALA A 190 3.90 -4.72 22.37
CA ALA A 190 4.81 -5.88 22.38
C ALA A 190 5.41 -6.22 21.01
N GLY A 191 4.99 -5.53 19.93
CA GLY A 191 5.55 -5.69 18.58
C GLY A 191 5.29 -7.04 17.90
N ASN A 192 4.45 -7.89 18.49
CA ASN A 192 4.16 -9.25 18.02
C ASN A 192 2.69 -9.49 17.63
N THR A 193 1.85 -8.47 17.71
CA THR A 193 0.43 -8.55 17.38
C THR A 193 0.14 -7.60 16.23
N PHE A 194 -0.69 -8.05 15.29
CA PHE A 194 -0.99 -7.32 14.07
C PHE A 194 -2.46 -7.48 13.69
N ASP A 195 -3.03 -6.44 13.10
CA ASP A 195 -4.35 -6.48 12.51
C ASP A 195 -4.23 -6.42 10.97
N GLU A 196 -5.07 -7.18 10.27
CA GLU A 196 -5.17 -7.15 8.80
C GLU A 196 -5.76 -5.82 8.33
N SER A 197 -4.91 -4.94 7.77
CA SER A 197 -5.35 -3.69 7.18
C SER A 197 -5.83 -3.88 5.74
N SER A 198 -5.25 -4.83 5.00
CA SER A 198 -5.69 -5.20 3.65
C SER A 198 -5.27 -6.61 3.27
N ARG A 199 -6.00 -7.18 2.30
CA ARG A 199 -5.71 -8.46 1.68
C ARG A 199 -5.80 -8.35 0.16
N LEU A 200 -4.83 -8.93 -0.52
CA LEU A 200 -4.73 -8.92 -1.97
C LEU A 200 -4.46 -10.34 -2.49
N THR A 201 -4.94 -10.63 -3.69
CA THR A 201 -4.74 -11.91 -4.38
C THR A 201 -3.81 -11.72 -5.57
N HIS A 202 -3.06 -12.77 -5.94
CA HIS A 202 -2.24 -12.76 -7.14
C HIS A 202 -3.08 -13.01 -8.41
#